data_AF-A0A7C9NG89-F1
#
_entry.id   AF-A0A7C9NG89-F1
#
_cell.length_a   1.000
_cell.length_b   1.000
_cell.length_c   1.000
_cell.angle_alpha   90.00
_cell.angle_beta   90.00
_cell.angle_gamma   90.00
#
_symmetry.space_group_name_H-M   'P 1'
#
loop_
_entity.id
_entity.type
_entity.pdbx_description
1 polymer ?
#
loop_
_entity_poly.entity_id
_entity_poly.type
_entity_poly.pdbx_seq_one_letter_code
_entity_poly.pdbx_strand_id
1 'polypeptide(L)'
;MSFIRPEVSAGLMKWREVLSGAAILIVAVLLMRNGLGARFWFGGLIGALGLGLVVSGIPRARARLGGGGAGVVDIDERRITYFGPVQGGAMALDDLSRIAAGPGRNWVLTSVEGDTLTIPMTAEGADQLFDAFAALPGISQSRLVQATGGAVDTRRVIWEKPHPRLG
;
A
#
# COMPACT_ATOMS: atom_id res chain seq x y z
N MET A 1 12.89 5.48 38.84
CA MET A 1 13.93 5.74 37.83
C MET A 1 13.95 4.59 36.85
N SER A 2 13.33 4.76 35.68
CA SER A 2 13.41 3.81 34.57
C SER A 2 13.99 4.56 33.38
N PHE A 3 15.26 4.27 33.06
CA PHE A 3 16.00 4.87 31.95
C PHE A 3 15.68 4.16 30.63
N ILE A 4 14.40 3.98 30.32
CA ILE A 4 13.98 3.56 28.98
C ILE A 4 13.44 4.80 28.29
N ARG A 5 14.22 5.30 27.32
CA ARG A 5 13.79 6.34 26.39
C ARG A 5 12.41 5.97 25.83
N PRO A 6 11.40 6.86 25.90
CA PRO A 6 10.06 6.56 25.40
C PRO A 6 10.07 6.18 23.91
N GLU A 7 11.08 6.60 23.14
CA GLU A 7 11.25 6.19 21.74
C GLU A 7 11.53 4.69 21.57
N VAL A 8 12.23 4.06 22.52
CA VAL A 8 12.55 2.61 22.50
C VAL A 8 11.32 1.77 22.89
N SER A 9 10.53 2.26 23.85
CA SER A 9 9.29 1.59 24.28
C SER A 9 8.22 1.57 23.17
N ALA A 10 8.13 2.66 22.40
CA ALA A 10 7.24 2.74 21.25
C ALA A 10 7.69 1.78 20.14
N GLY A 11 8.99 1.60 19.92
CA GLY A 11 9.54 0.59 19.00
C GLY A 11 9.22 -0.85 19.45
N LEU A 12 9.36 -1.15 20.73
CA LEU A 12 9.08 -2.50 21.27
C LEU A 12 7.60 -2.86 21.21
N MET A 13 6.68 -1.93 21.49
CA MET A 13 5.24 -2.17 21.32
C MET A 13 4.88 -2.38 19.84
N LYS A 14 5.58 -1.72 18.91
CA LYS A 14 5.36 -1.85 17.46
C LYS A 14 5.81 -3.21 16.90
N TRP A 15 6.82 -3.84 17.50
CA TRP A 15 7.36 -5.14 17.05
C TRP A 15 6.92 -6.31 17.93
N ARG A 16 6.03 -6.07 18.90
CA ARG A 16 5.62 -7.09 19.88
C ARG A 16 5.04 -8.34 19.21
N GLU A 17 4.20 -8.16 18.19
CA GLU A 17 3.60 -9.28 17.44
C GLU A 17 4.65 -10.09 16.68
N VAL A 18 5.64 -9.43 16.08
CA VAL A 18 6.74 -10.07 15.35
C VAL A 18 7.69 -10.78 16.31
N LEU A 19 8.02 -10.17 17.45
CA LEU A 19 8.85 -10.78 18.50
C LEU A 19 8.14 -11.97 19.16
N SER A 20 6.83 -11.89 19.38
CA SER A 20 6.03 -13.01 19.85
C SER A 20 5.98 -14.14 18.83
N GLY A 21 5.77 -13.83 17.54
CA GLY A 21 5.81 -14.82 16.46
C GLY A 21 7.18 -15.50 16.30
N ALA A 22 8.26 -14.72 16.38
CA ALA A 22 9.62 -15.24 16.34
C ALA A 22 9.95 -16.11 17.57
N ALA A 23 9.52 -15.72 18.77
CA ALA A 23 9.67 -16.53 19.97
C ALA A 23 8.91 -17.86 19.85
N ILE A 24 7.70 -17.85 19.33
CA ILE A 24 6.90 -19.07 19.08
C ILE A 24 7.60 -19.98 18.06
N LEU A 25 8.17 -19.42 16.98
CA LEU A 25 8.93 -20.18 15.98
C LEU A 25 10.20 -20.82 16.57
N ILE A 26 10.94 -20.09 17.41
CA ILE A 26 12.12 -20.61 18.10
C ILE A 26 11.72 -21.77 19.03
N VAL A 27 10.62 -21.63 19.78
CA VAL A 27 10.09 -22.70 20.64
C VAL A 27 9.66 -23.92 19.82
N ALA A 28 8.96 -23.72 18.69
CA ALA A 28 8.55 -24.81 17.81
C ALA A 28 9.76 -25.58 17.22
N VAL A 29 10.81 -24.87 16.79
CA VAL A 29 12.05 -25.47 16.27
C VAL A 29 12.80 -26.22 17.37
N LEU A 30 12.85 -25.68 18.60
CA LEU A 30 13.46 -26.37 19.74
C LEU A 30 12.71 -27.65 20.12
N LEU A 31 11.38 -27.65 20.04
CA LEU A 31 10.55 -28.83 20.30
C LEU A 31 10.71 -29.93 19.23
N MET A 32 10.98 -29.55 17.98
CA MET A 32 11.23 -30.49 16.87
C MET A 32 12.61 -31.16 16.91
N ARG A 33 13.59 -30.62 17.65
CA ARG A 33 14.98 -31.10 17.63
C ARG A 33 15.16 -32.53 18.20
N ASN A 34 14.21 -33.06 18.96
CA ASN A 34 14.34 -34.33 19.71
C ASN A 34 13.29 -35.41 19.35
N GLY A 35 13.07 -35.68 18.05
CA GLY A 35 12.47 -36.93 17.55
C GLY A 35 11.25 -36.79 16.60
N LEU A 36 11.09 -37.76 15.69
CA LEU A 36 10.00 -37.87 14.68
C LEU A 36 8.72 -38.55 15.24
N GLY A 37 8.20 -38.08 16.39
CA GLY A 37 6.98 -38.62 17.01
C GLY A 37 5.81 -37.64 17.03
N ALA A 38 4.77 -37.89 17.84
CA ALA A 38 3.61 -36.99 18.01
C ALA A 38 4.01 -35.52 18.32
N ARG A 39 5.16 -35.32 19.00
CA ARG A 39 5.74 -33.99 19.28
C ARG A 39 6.11 -33.20 18.01
N PHE A 40 6.51 -33.87 16.93
CA PHE A 40 6.80 -33.23 15.64
C PHE A 40 5.54 -32.64 15.00
N TRP A 41 4.42 -33.37 15.03
CA TRP A 41 3.14 -32.89 14.52
C TRP A 41 2.59 -31.70 15.32
N PHE A 42 2.70 -31.73 16.66
CA PHE A 42 2.35 -30.58 17.50
C PHE A 42 3.24 -29.36 17.23
N GLY A 43 4.56 -29.57 17.07
CA GLY A 43 5.49 -28.50 16.68
C GLY A 43 5.18 -27.92 15.30
N GLY A 44 4.74 -28.76 14.35
CA GLY A 44 4.35 -28.34 13.01
C GLY A 44 3.07 -27.50 13.02
N LEU A 45 2.09 -27.88 13.84
CA LEU A 45 0.81 -27.16 13.97
C LEU A 45 0.99 -25.79 14.64
N ILE A 46 1.81 -25.74 15.71
CA ILE A 46 2.22 -24.49 16.36
C ILE A 46 3.08 -23.63 15.43
N GLY A 47 3.99 -24.26 14.68
CA GLY A 47 4.82 -23.60 13.68
C GLY A 47 3.99 -22.99 12.55
N ALA A 48 2.97 -23.69 12.05
CA ALA A 48 2.05 -23.19 11.03
C ALA A 48 1.21 -22.00 11.54
N LEU A 49 0.74 -22.06 12.78
CA LEU A 49 0.07 -20.94 13.45
C LEU A 49 1.01 -19.72 13.61
N GLY A 50 2.25 -19.95 14.06
CA GLY A 50 3.27 -18.92 14.16
C GLY A 50 3.62 -18.30 12.81
N LEU A 51 3.73 -19.12 11.76
CA LEU A 51 3.97 -18.68 10.39
C LEU A 51 2.80 -17.82 9.88
N GLY A 52 1.56 -18.22 10.14
CA GLY A 52 0.37 -17.44 9.79
C GLY A 52 0.33 -16.07 10.46
N LEU A 53 0.74 -15.98 11.74
CA LEU A 53 0.85 -14.70 12.45
C LEU A 53 1.98 -13.81 11.90
N VAL A 54 3.12 -14.40 11.52
CA VAL A 54 4.23 -13.65 10.90
C VAL A 54 3.82 -13.16 9.50
N VAL A 55 3.24 -14.02 8.66
CA VAL A 55 2.81 -13.68 7.30
C VAL A 55 1.70 -12.63 7.32
N SER A 56 0.73 -12.70 8.25
CA SER A 56 -0.33 -11.69 8.39
C SER A 56 0.12 -10.41 9.10
N GLY A 57 1.16 -10.46 9.93
CA GLY A 57 1.72 -9.33 10.64
C GLY A 57 2.69 -8.48 9.82
N ILE A 58 3.41 -9.07 8.85
CA ILE A 58 4.38 -8.36 7.99
C ILE A 58 3.75 -7.17 7.23
N PRO A 59 2.57 -7.32 6.58
CA PRO A 59 1.90 -6.19 5.92
C PRO A 59 1.49 -5.08 6.91
N ARG A 60 0.95 -5.46 8.08
CA ARG A 60 0.47 -4.51 9.12
C ARG A 60 1.59 -3.74 9.81
N ALA A 61 2.75 -4.36 9.99
CA ALA A 61 3.94 -3.71 10.51
C ALA A 61 4.55 -2.74 9.48
N ARG A 62 4.54 -3.10 8.18
CA ARG A 62 4.98 -2.22 7.08
C ARG A 62 4.10 -0.98 6.94
N ALA A 63 2.78 -1.12 7.08
CA ALA A 63 1.85 0.00 7.06
C ALA A 63 2.15 1.04 8.16
N ARG A 64 2.63 0.61 9.35
CA ARG A 64 2.92 1.49 10.50
C ARG A 64 4.35 2.03 10.55
N LEU A 65 5.25 1.57 9.68
CA LEU A 65 6.65 1.99 9.60
C LEU A 65 6.89 3.19 8.67
N GLY A 66 5.83 3.87 8.22
CA GLY A 66 5.94 5.06 7.35
C GLY A 66 6.02 4.73 5.85
N GLY A 67 5.66 3.51 5.46
CA GLY A 67 5.59 3.06 4.07
C GLY A 67 4.18 2.69 3.58
N GLY A 68 3.18 2.61 4.46
CA GLY A 68 1.77 2.62 4.08
C GLY A 68 1.31 4.07 4.01
N GLY A 69 1.20 4.62 2.81
CA GLY A 69 0.85 6.01 2.59
C GLY A 69 -0.47 6.38 3.21
N ALA A 70 -0.72 7.69 3.34
CA ALA A 70 -1.96 8.22 3.87
C ALA A 70 -3.15 7.64 3.07
N GLY A 71 -3.84 6.63 3.61
CA GLY A 71 -5.06 6.07 3.04
C GLY A 71 -4.92 4.81 2.18
N VAL A 72 -6.08 4.30 1.76
CA VAL A 72 -6.23 3.08 0.95
C VAL A 72 -6.93 3.45 -0.35
N VAL A 73 -6.47 2.88 -1.47
CA VAL A 73 -7.11 2.97 -2.78
C VAL A 73 -7.74 1.62 -3.10
N ASP A 74 -9.01 1.66 -3.45
CA ASP A 74 -9.77 0.53 -3.94
C ASP A 74 -10.25 0.82 -5.36
N ILE A 75 -10.14 -0.18 -6.25
CA ILE A 75 -10.56 -0.06 -7.64
C ILE A 75 -11.51 -1.22 -7.92
N ASP A 76 -12.79 -0.89 -8.09
CA ASP A 76 -13.83 -1.87 -8.38
C ASP A 76 -14.53 -1.51 -9.70
N GLU A 77 -14.72 -2.49 -10.59
CA GLU A 77 -15.53 -2.42 -11.83
C GLU A 77 -15.51 -1.10 -12.64
N ARG A 78 -14.38 -0.35 -12.64
CA ARG A 78 -14.11 0.98 -13.27
C ARG A 78 -14.32 2.20 -12.37
N ARG A 79 -14.34 2.06 -11.06
CA ARG A 79 -14.44 3.15 -10.09
C ARG A 79 -13.22 3.15 -9.18
N ILE A 80 -12.54 4.29 -9.13
CA ILE A 80 -11.43 4.54 -8.20
C ILE A 80 -12.02 5.15 -6.94
N THR A 81 -11.81 4.50 -5.80
CA THR A 81 -12.19 5.03 -4.49
C THR A 81 -10.96 5.18 -3.62
N TYR A 82 -10.74 6.36 -3.08
CA TYR A 82 -9.63 6.65 -2.18
C TYR A 82 -10.16 7.03 -0.79
N PHE A 83 -9.73 6.26 0.21
CA PHE A 83 -10.04 6.44 1.61
C PHE A 83 -8.85 7.08 2.32
N GLY A 84 -8.73 8.40 2.21
CA GLY A 84 -7.67 9.17 2.90
C GLY A 84 -8.05 9.58 4.32
N PRO A 85 -7.05 9.86 5.18
CA PRO A 85 -7.26 10.20 6.59
C PRO A 85 -7.87 11.58 6.84
N VAL A 86 -7.72 12.50 5.87
CA VAL A 86 -8.22 13.89 5.97
C VAL A 86 -9.22 14.18 4.86
N GLN A 87 -8.94 13.70 3.64
CA GLN A 87 -9.83 13.79 2.49
C GLN A 87 -9.81 12.46 1.75
N GLY A 88 -10.98 12.03 1.32
CA GLY A 88 -11.20 10.88 0.46
C GLY A 88 -12.19 11.24 -0.64
N GLY A 89 -12.42 10.32 -1.56
CA GLY A 89 -13.37 10.52 -2.63
C GLY A 89 -13.42 9.34 -3.57
N ALA A 90 -14.40 9.37 -4.47
CA ALA A 90 -14.54 8.36 -5.50
C ALA A 90 -14.64 9.05 -6.86
N MET A 91 -14.07 8.43 -7.89
CA MET A 91 -14.12 8.90 -9.26
C MET A 91 -14.27 7.69 -10.19
N ALA A 92 -15.26 7.73 -11.08
CA ALA A 92 -15.35 6.73 -12.13
C ALA A 92 -14.22 6.94 -13.13
N LEU A 93 -13.62 5.86 -13.60
CA LEU A 93 -12.58 5.87 -14.63
C LEU A 93 -13.14 6.45 -15.94
N ASP A 94 -14.44 6.25 -16.19
CA ASP A 94 -15.18 6.84 -17.30
C ASP A 94 -15.33 8.35 -17.20
N ASP A 95 -15.36 8.92 -15.99
CA ASP A 95 -15.44 10.36 -15.77
C ASP A 95 -14.06 11.01 -15.75
N LEU A 96 -12.97 10.23 -15.79
CA LEU A 96 -11.62 10.75 -15.75
C LEU A 96 -11.32 11.58 -17.01
N SER A 97 -10.98 12.85 -16.84
CA SER A 97 -10.63 13.78 -17.92
C SER A 97 -9.12 14.03 -17.99
N ARG A 98 -8.43 14.02 -16.85
CA ARG A 98 -6.99 14.32 -16.77
C ARG A 98 -6.32 13.58 -15.62
N ILE A 99 -5.12 13.06 -15.87
CA ILE A 99 -4.21 12.51 -14.87
C ILE A 99 -2.96 13.38 -14.82
N ALA A 100 -2.56 13.78 -13.62
CA ALA A 100 -1.32 14.50 -13.38
C ALA A 100 -0.54 13.96 -12.18
N ALA A 101 0.78 14.11 -12.19
CA ALA A 101 1.60 13.99 -10.99
C ALA A 101 1.72 15.36 -10.33
N GLY A 102 1.30 15.45 -9.08
CA GLY A 102 1.40 16.64 -8.23
C GLY A 102 2.58 16.58 -7.25
N PRO A 103 2.80 17.70 -6.52
CA PRO A 103 3.83 17.76 -5.49
C PRO A 103 3.59 16.76 -4.37
N GLY A 104 4.68 16.30 -3.74
CA GLY A 104 4.64 15.34 -2.65
C GLY A 104 4.39 13.89 -3.09
N ARG A 105 4.63 13.54 -4.36
CA ARG A 105 4.36 12.22 -4.95
C ARG A 105 2.88 11.85 -4.84
N ASN A 106 2.03 12.73 -5.36
CA ASN A 106 0.58 12.54 -5.40
C ASN A 106 0.11 12.38 -6.85
N TRP A 107 -0.78 11.44 -7.09
CA TRP A 107 -1.64 11.41 -8.27
C TRP A 107 -2.74 12.44 -8.11
N VAL A 108 -3.01 13.20 -9.16
CA VAL A 108 -4.09 14.18 -9.20
C VAL A 108 -4.99 13.84 -10.38
N LEU A 109 -6.14 13.28 -10.07
CA LEU A 109 -7.18 12.88 -11.01
C LEU A 109 -8.20 14.00 -11.11
N THR A 110 -8.60 14.36 -12.32
CA THR A 110 -9.64 15.36 -12.54
C THR A 110 -10.76 14.74 -13.37
N SER A 111 -12.01 14.95 -12.96
CA SER A 111 -13.20 14.48 -13.68
C SER A 111 -13.54 15.39 -14.86
N VAL A 112 -14.45 14.96 -15.72
CA VAL A 112 -15.01 15.80 -16.79
C VAL A 112 -15.76 17.02 -16.21
N GLU A 113 -16.34 16.87 -15.02
CA GLU A 113 -17.07 17.92 -14.29
C GLU A 113 -16.12 18.92 -13.58
N GLY A 114 -14.82 18.60 -13.49
CA GLY A 114 -13.80 19.45 -12.88
C GLY A 114 -13.40 19.07 -11.45
N ASP A 115 -14.09 18.09 -10.86
CA ASP A 115 -13.77 17.58 -9.53
C ASP A 115 -12.37 16.97 -9.52
N THR A 116 -11.61 17.22 -8.45
CA THR A 116 -10.23 16.77 -8.33
C THR A 116 -10.05 15.83 -7.14
N LEU A 117 -9.54 14.64 -7.42
CA LEU A 117 -9.18 13.63 -6.43
C LEU A 117 -7.66 13.50 -6.34
N THR A 118 -7.11 13.77 -5.16
CA THR A 118 -5.66 13.68 -4.91
C THR A 118 -5.36 12.42 -4.11
N ILE A 119 -4.53 11.55 -4.67
CA ILE A 119 -4.20 10.24 -4.11
C ILE A 119 -2.69 10.14 -3.94
N PRO A 120 -2.17 9.91 -2.72
CA PRO A 120 -0.74 9.66 -2.52
C PRO A 120 -0.27 8.43 -3.29
N MET A 121 0.86 8.53 -3.98
CA MET A 121 1.51 7.38 -4.64
C MET A 121 1.98 6.32 -3.63
N THR A 122 2.02 6.67 -2.34
CA THR A 122 2.36 5.75 -1.25
C THR A 122 1.14 5.03 -0.68
N ALA A 123 -0.10 5.42 -1.04
CA ALA A 123 -1.32 4.84 -0.48
C ALA A 123 -1.37 3.32 -0.74
N GLU A 124 -1.97 2.57 0.19
CA GLU A 124 -2.12 1.13 0.01
C GLU A 124 -3.03 0.87 -1.20
N GLY A 125 -2.62 -0.03 -2.11
CA GLY A 125 -3.33 -0.28 -3.37
C GLY A 125 -3.06 0.74 -4.48
N ALA A 126 -2.23 1.76 -4.27
CA ALA A 126 -1.87 2.74 -5.31
C ALA A 126 -1.16 2.11 -6.53
N ASP A 127 -0.54 0.93 -6.37
CA ASP A 127 0.04 0.19 -7.49
C ASP A 127 -1.02 -0.22 -8.53
N GLN A 128 -2.25 -0.51 -8.10
CA GLN A 128 -3.37 -0.86 -8.99
C GLN A 128 -3.77 0.32 -9.90
N LEU A 129 -3.55 1.56 -9.45
CA LEU A 129 -3.79 2.74 -10.28
C LEU A 129 -2.87 2.78 -11.49
N PHE A 130 -1.64 2.31 -11.37
CA PHE A 130 -0.71 2.27 -12.49
C PHE A 130 -1.24 1.38 -13.61
N ASP A 131 -1.71 0.18 -13.26
CA ASP A 131 -2.31 -0.76 -14.23
C ASP A 131 -3.60 -0.22 -14.82
N ALA A 132 -4.46 0.38 -14.00
CA ALA A 132 -5.71 1.01 -14.45
C ALA A 132 -5.43 2.17 -15.42
N PHE A 133 -4.42 3.00 -15.14
CA PHE A 133 -4.02 4.09 -16.03
C PHE A 133 -3.38 3.55 -17.31
N ALA A 134 -2.56 2.50 -17.22
CA ALA A 134 -1.92 1.88 -18.37
C ALA A 134 -2.93 1.30 -19.39
N ALA A 135 -4.13 0.94 -18.93
CA ALA A 135 -5.23 0.50 -19.78
C ALA A 135 -5.94 1.65 -20.54
N LEU A 136 -5.68 2.91 -20.22
CA LEU A 136 -6.32 4.05 -20.87
C LEU A 136 -5.76 4.30 -22.30
N PRO A 137 -6.63 4.61 -23.27
CA PRO A 137 -6.20 4.89 -24.63
C PRO A 137 -5.37 6.17 -24.69
N GLY A 138 -4.24 6.11 -25.40
CA GLY A 138 -3.35 7.25 -25.62
C GLY A 138 -2.44 7.60 -24.44
N ILE A 139 -2.36 6.77 -23.40
CA ILE A 139 -1.42 6.99 -22.30
C ILE A 139 0.02 6.65 -22.72
N SER A 140 0.95 7.51 -22.31
CA SER A 140 2.37 7.28 -22.53
C SER A 140 2.95 6.52 -21.34
N GLN A 141 3.25 5.24 -21.52
CA GLN A 141 3.86 4.39 -20.48
C GLN A 141 5.17 5.00 -19.94
N SER A 142 5.98 5.61 -20.81
CA SER A 142 7.22 6.28 -20.41
C SER A 142 6.95 7.49 -19.48
N ARG A 143 5.90 8.28 -19.73
CA ARG A 143 5.50 9.37 -18.83
C ARG A 143 4.93 8.85 -17.52
N LEU A 144 4.21 7.74 -17.55
CA LEU A 144 3.67 7.08 -16.36
C LEU A 144 4.81 6.62 -15.42
N VAL A 145 5.83 5.94 -15.97
CA VAL A 145 7.00 5.48 -15.21
C VAL A 145 7.81 6.66 -14.67
N GLN A 146 8.04 7.70 -15.49
CA GLN A 146 8.75 8.90 -15.05
C GLN A 146 8.02 9.64 -13.91
N ALA A 147 6.69 9.60 -13.88
CA ALA A 147 5.91 10.22 -12.82
C ALA A 147 6.09 9.54 -11.46
N THR A 148 6.32 8.23 -11.44
CA THR A 148 6.64 7.46 -10.22
C THR A 148 8.07 7.65 -9.72
N GLY A 149 9.00 8.02 -10.61
CA GLY A 149 10.45 8.04 -10.36
C GLY A 149 10.98 9.23 -9.55
N GLY A 150 10.19 10.29 -9.33
CA GLY A 150 10.65 11.45 -8.57
C GLY A 150 9.52 12.37 -8.09
N ALA A 151 9.74 13.02 -6.94
CA ALA A 151 8.87 14.12 -6.53
C ALA A 151 8.98 15.26 -7.53
N VAL A 152 7.84 15.77 -8.01
CA VAL A 152 7.79 16.91 -8.92
C VAL A 152 7.34 18.13 -8.12
N ASP A 153 8.06 19.24 -8.20
CA ASP A 153 7.68 20.47 -7.47
C ASP A 153 6.44 21.16 -8.06
N THR A 154 6.01 20.75 -9.24
CA THR A 154 4.87 21.35 -9.96
C THR A 154 4.00 20.27 -10.58
N ARG A 155 2.69 20.53 -10.66
CA ARG A 155 1.72 19.62 -11.29
C ARG A 155 2.09 19.38 -12.76
N ARG A 156 2.41 18.14 -13.11
CA ARG A 156 2.74 17.69 -14.47
C ARG A 156 1.63 16.80 -15.01
N VAL A 157 0.99 17.23 -16.08
CA VAL A 157 -0.04 16.44 -16.76
C VAL A 157 0.60 15.27 -17.51
N ILE A 158 0.05 14.08 -17.31
CA ILE A 158 0.57 12.83 -17.88
C ILE A 158 -0.35 12.34 -19.00
N TRP A 159 -1.65 12.47 -18.78
CA TRP A 159 -2.69 12.05 -19.70
C TRP A 159 -3.88 13.00 -19.62
N GLU A 160 -4.50 13.19 -20.77
CA GLU A 160 -5.79 13.87 -20.93
C GLU A 160 -6.67 13.01 -21.83
N LYS A 161 -7.96 12.96 -21.51
CA LYS A 161 -8.94 12.25 -22.32
C LYS A 161 -8.91 12.85 -23.74
N PRO A 162 -8.67 12.04 -24.78
CA PRO A 162 -8.73 12.51 -26.15
C PRO A 162 -10.12 13.09 -26.43
N HIS A 163 -10.20 14.39 -26.69
CA HIS A 163 -11.45 14.95 -27.16
C HIS A 163 -11.71 14.42 -28.58
N PRO A 164 -12.93 13.93 -28.88
CA PRO A 164 -13.31 13.70 -30.25
C PRO A 164 -13.21 15.05 -30.96
N ARG A 165 -12.24 15.19 -31.86
CA ARG A 165 -12.19 16.33 -32.76
C ARG A 165 -13.45 16.24 -33.61
N LEU A 166 -14.43 17.08 -33.32
CA LEU A 166 -15.53 17.36 -34.23
C LEU A 166 -14.89 17.98 -35.47
N GLY A 167 -14.78 17.18 -36.53
CA GLY A 167 -14.36 17.57 -37.87
C GLY A 167 -15.49 17.34 -38.84
#